data_AF-Q3LVM0-F1
#
_entry.id   AF-Q3LVM0-F1
#
_cell.length_a   1.000
_cell.length_b   1.000
_cell.length_c   1.000
_cell.angle_alpha   90.00
_cell.angle_beta   90.00
_cell.angle_gamma   90.00
#
_symmetry.space_group_name_H-M   'P 1'
#
loop_
_entity.id
_entity.type
_entity.pdbx_description
1 polymer ?
#
loop_
_entity_poly.entity_id
_entity_poly.type
_entity_poly.pdbx_seq_one_letter_code
_entity_poly.pdbx_strand_id
1 'polypeptide(L)' 'EGSKAYVAQSPWIQSGKIEDNILFGREMDRERYDKVLEACSLKKDLEILSFGDQTVIGERGI' A
#
# COMPACT_ATOMS: atom_id res chain seq x y z
N GLU A 1 -21.36 11.10 -14.02
CA GLU A 1 -20.43 9.97 -14.17
C GLU A 1 -19.92 9.53 -12.80
N GLY A 2 -19.56 8.26 -12.61
CA GLY A 2 -19.03 7.72 -11.35
C GLY A 2 -17.53 7.42 -11.42
N SER A 3 -16.91 7.14 -10.28
CA SER A 3 -15.49 6.76 -10.18
C SER A 3 -15.25 5.30 -10.61
N LYS A 4 -14.09 5.02 -11.21
CA LYS A 4 -13.63 3.67 -11.58
C LYS A 4 -12.29 3.38 -10.90
N ALA A 5 -12.04 2.12 -10.54
CA ALA A 5 -10.75 1.62 -10.07
C ALA A 5 -10.33 0.43 -10.94
N TYR A 6 -9.02 0.24 -11.16
CA TYR A 6 -8.48 -0.81 -12.02
C TYR A 6 -7.34 -1.55 -11.32
N VAL A 7 -7.31 -2.87 -11.48
CA VAL A 7 -6.24 -3.74 -10.98
C VAL A 7 -5.76 -4.57 -12.17
N ALA A 8 -4.47 -4.45 -12.51
CA ALA A 8 -3.87 -5.15 -13.63
C ALA A 8 -3.52 -6.61 -13.27
N GLN A 9 -3.36 -7.46 -14.28
CA GLN A 9 -2.86 -8.84 -14.09
C GLN A 9 -1.42 -8.88 -13.55
N SER A 10 -0.57 -7.97 -14.03
CA SER A 10 0.79 -7.79 -13.52
C SER A 10 0.80 -6.63 -12.53
N PRO A 11 1.26 -6.83 -11.27
CA PRO A 11 1.31 -5.75 -10.30
C PRO A 11 2.29 -4.67 -10.78
N TRP A 12 1.93 -3.43 -10.52
CA TRP A 12 2.80 -2.28 -10.75
C TRP A 12 2.89 -1.49 -9.44
N ILE A 13 4.12 -1.27 -8.97
CA ILE A 13 4.42 -0.63 -7.70
C ILE A 13 5.47 0.45 -7.96
N GLN A 14 5.29 1.62 -7.37
CA GLN A 14 6.23 2.74 -7.46
C GLN A 14 7.37 2.59 -6.45
N SER A 15 8.57 3.03 -6.84
CA SER A 15 9.65 3.21 -5.88
C SER A 15 9.25 4.25 -4.83
N GLY A 16 9.44 3.94 -3.55
CA GLY A 16 8.95 4.78 -2.45
C GLY A 16 8.55 3.94 -1.24
N LYS A 17 7.80 4.51 -0.30
CA LYS A 17 7.29 3.74 0.84
C LYS A 17 6.11 2.87 0.43
N ILE A 18 5.87 1.80 1.18
CA ILE A 18 4.66 0.98 1.03
C ILE A 18 3.41 1.83 1.33
N GLU A 19 3.44 2.66 2.38
CA GLU A 19 2.36 3.60 2.72
C GLU A 19 1.99 4.51 1.53
N ASP A 20 2.99 5.10 0.87
CA ASP A 20 2.77 5.98 -0.29
C ASP A 20 2.10 5.24 -1.45
N ASN A 21 2.48 3.97 -1.69
CA ASN A 21 1.87 3.13 -2.72
C ASN A 21 0.41 2.77 -2.40
N ILE A 22 0.07 2.54 -1.13
CA ILE A 22 -1.29 2.25 -0.68
C ILE A 22 -2.18 3.51 -0.74
N LEU A 23 -1.66 4.66 -0.29
CA LEU A 23 -2.38 5.93 -0.29
C LEU A 23 -2.55 6.50 -1.70
N PHE A 24 -1.56 6.27 -2.58
CA PHE A 24 -1.56 6.69 -3.97
C PHE A 24 -1.92 8.19 -4.14
N GLY A 25 -1.26 9.04 -3.37
CA GLY A 25 -1.45 10.50 -3.39
C GLY A 25 -2.65 11.03 -2.59
N ARG A 26 -3.41 10.16 -1.90
CA ARG A 26 -4.45 10.58 -0.96
C ARG A 26 -3.84 10.95 0.39
N GLU A 27 -4.49 11.87 1.10
CA GLU A 27 -4.16 12.17 2.48
C GLU A 27 -4.44 10.96 3.39
N MET A 28 -3.65 10.84 4.45
CA MET A 28 -3.79 9.75 5.42
C MET A 28 -5.08 9.90 6.24
N ASP A 29 -5.96 8.91 6.12
CA ASP A 29 -7.06 8.63 7.05
C ASP A 29 -6.71 7.33 7.78
N ARG A 30 -6.23 7.45 9.03
CA ARG A 30 -5.71 6.31 9.81
C ARG A 30 -6.75 5.23 10.03
N GLU A 31 -8.01 5.59 10.32
CA GLU A 31 -9.06 4.60 10.58
C GLU A 31 -9.36 3.79 9.31
N ARG A 32 -9.48 4.47 8.17
CA ARG A 32 -9.69 3.81 6.88
C ARG A 32 -8.49 2.96 6.49
N TYR A 33 -7.29 3.50 6.65
CA TYR A 33 -6.04 2.83 6.30
C TYR A 33 -5.88 1.52 7.08
N ASP A 34 -6.06 1.55 8.41
CA ASP A 34 -5.97 0.36 9.26
C ASP A 34 -7.03 -0.70 8.90
N LYS A 35 -8.25 -0.27 8.52
CA LYS A 35 -9.30 -1.18 8.02
C LYS A 35 -8.93 -1.82 6.70
N VAL A 36 -8.29 -1.09 5.78
CA VAL A 36 -7.80 -1.66 4.51
C VAL A 36 -6.68 -2.65 4.77
N LEU A 37 -5.72 -2.33 5.63
CA LEU A 37 -4.64 -3.27 5.99
C LEU A 37 -5.18 -4.57 6.57
N GLU A 38 -6.20 -4.50 7.44
CA GLU A 38 -6.88 -5.67 7.97
C GLU A 38 -7.61 -6.46 6.87
N ALA A 39 -8.43 -5.78 6.06
CA ALA A 39 -9.21 -6.42 5.01
C ALA A 39 -8.35 -7.10 3.94
N CYS A 40 -7.16 -6.54 3.67
CA CYS A 40 -6.17 -7.10 2.75
C CYS A 40 -5.20 -8.07 3.43
N SER A 41 -5.36 -8.34 4.74
CA SER A 41 -4.50 -9.23 5.54
C SER A 41 -3.01 -8.83 5.55
N LEU A 42 -2.71 -7.55 5.34
CA LEU A 42 -1.33 -7.05 5.19
C LEU A 42 -0.60 -6.85 6.52
N LYS A 43 -1.30 -6.79 7.67
CA LYS A 43 -0.67 -6.42 8.95
C LYS A 43 0.49 -7.34 9.33
N LYS A 44 0.31 -8.66 9.21
CA LYS A 44 1.37 -9.64 9.51
C LYS A 44 2.55 -9.52 8.56
N ASP A 45 2.27 -9.24 7.28
CA ASP A 45 3.32 -9.05 6.27
C ASP A 45 4.09 -7.74 6.48
N LEU A 46 3.47 -6.72 7.08
CA LEU A 46 4.16 -5.50 7.46
C LEU A 46 4.98 -5.69 8.75
N GLU A 47 4.50 -6.49 9.71
CA GLU A 47 5.20 -6.77 10.98
C GLU A 47 6.57 -7.43 10.79
N ILE A 48 6.78 -8.21 9.71
CA ILE A 48 8.09 -8.83 9.43
C ILE A 48 9.12 -7.83 8.88
N LEU A 49 8.68 -6.67 8.39
CA LEU A 49 9.56 -5.64 7.84
C LEU A 49 10.06 -4.74 8.97
N SER A 50 11.37 -4.47 9.02
CA SER A 50 11.99 -3.67 10.08
C SER A 50 11.38 -2.28 10.27
N PHE A 51 10.75 -1.72 9.23
CA PHE A 51 10.11 -0.40 9.25
C PHE A 51 8.61 -0.47 8.94
N GLY A 52 7.99 -1.65 8.96
CA GLY A 52 6.58 -1.80 8.63
C GLY A 52 6.24 -1.25 7.24
N ASP A 53 5.16 -0.50 7.14
CA ASP A 53 4.72 0.19 5.92
C ASP A 53 5.57 1.42 5.55
N GLN A 54 6.46 1.86 6.44
CA GLN A 54 7.47 2.89 6.14
C GLN A 54 8.69 2.33 5.43
N THR A 55 8.74 1.01 5.19
CA THR A 55 9.80 0.37 4.39
C THR A 55 9.80 0.94 2.98
N VAL A 56 10.99 1.37 2.53
CA VAL A 56 11.21 1.88 1.18
C VAL A 56 11.50 0.70 0.25
N ILE A 57 10.74 0.60 -0.84
CA ILE A 57 10.92 -0.39 -1.90
C ILE A 57 11.50 0.27 -3.15
N GLY A 58 12.40 -0.44 -3.83
CA GLY A 58 13.02 -0.01 -5.07
C GLY A 58 12.13 -0.26 -6.29
N GLU A 59 12.70 -0.08 -7.48
CA GLU A 59 12.00 -0.39 -8.73
C GLU A 59 11.53 -1.85 -8.74
N ARG A 60 10.26 -2.06 -9.12
CA ARG A 60 9.60 -3.38 -9.20
C ARG A 60 9.36 -4.08 -7.85
N GLY A 61 9.42 -3.35 -6.73
CA GLY A 61 9.08 -3.91 -5.42
C GLY A 61 10.15 -4.84 -4.84
N ILE A 62 11.43 -4.57 -5.15
CA ILE A 62 12.62 -5.27 -4.63
C ILE A 62 13.40 -4.33 -3.72
#